data_AF-A0A7C4CQ62-F1
#
_entry.id   AF-A0A7C4CQ62-F1
#
_cell.length_a   1.000
_cell.length_b   1.000
_cell.length_c   1.000
_cell.angle_alpha   90.00
_cell.angle_beta   90.00
_cell.angle_gamma   90.00
#
_symmetry.space_group_name_H-M   'P 1'
#
loop_
_entity.id
_entity.type
_entity.pdbx_description
1 polymer ?
#
loop_
_entity_poly.entity_id
_entity_poly.type
_entity_poly.pdbx_seq_one_letter_code
_entity_poly.pdbx_strand_id
1 'polypeptide(L)'
;MHIKSLGVSINLKHFFVPNNNHWLRRLILVFGFILFDYFSTLVFCRAPCEEANLHARFFMESFGIHLGLTIFVLAANTPIYILLTLDSHIVRLPPRIAAIAEIFTDLAFAWFVAGLHFDGGTSWFWSAPSFLRQSLGAALYIFNAFIFVKPHKPFYDNKGSVRNRAPHTNPIIL
;
A
#
# COMPACT_ATOMS: atom_id res chain seq x y z
N MET A 1 -19.89 -8.63 35.96
CA MET A 1 -18.84 -7.87 35.24
C MET A 1 -18.31 -8.75 34.12
N HIS A 2 -18.89 -8.63 32.92
CA HIS A 2 -18.56 -9.50 31.79
C HIS A 2 -17.40 -8.88 31.00
N ILE A 3 -16.20 -9.41 31.19
CA ILE A 3 -15.07 -9.11 30.29
C ILE A 3 -15.28 -9.97 29.05
N LYS A 4 -15.78 -9.35 27.97
CA LYS A 4 -15.76 -9.97 26.64
C LYS A 4 -14.29 -10.02 26.21
N SER A 5 -13.70 -11.20 26.28
CA SER A 5 -12.47 -11.54 25.56
C SER A 5 -12.68 -11.22 24.08
N LEU A 6 -11.95 -10.22 23.55
CA LEU A 6 -11.81 -10.00 22.11
C LEU A 6 -11.00 -11.17 21.55
N GLY A 7 -11.69 -12.26 21.25
CA GLY A 7 -11.14 -13.38 20.48
C GLY A 7 -10.94 -12.95 19.03
N VAL A 8 -9.87 -12.20 18.76
CA VAL A 8 -9.43 -11.95 17.39
C VAL A 8 -8.70 -13.22 16.93
N SER A 9 -9.41 -14.10 16.20
CA SER A 9 -8.75 -15.21 15.51
C SER A 9 -7.96 -14.64 14.33
N ILE A 10 -6.68 -14.35 14.53
CA ILE A 10 -5.79 -13.93 13.44
C ILE A 10 -5.49 -15.17 12.60
N ASN A 11 -6.28 -15.38 11.55
CA ASN A 11 -6.06 -16.49 10.63
C ASN A 11 -4.97 -16.08 9.62
N LEU A 12 -3.87 -16.84 9.54
CA LEU A 12 -2.68 -16.55 8.71
C LEU A 12 -3.02 -16.21 7.25
N LYS A 13 -4.14 -16.73 6.71
CA LYS A 13 -4.61 -16.41 5.36
C LYS A 13 -4.88 -14.91 5.15
N HIS A 14 -5.23 -14.17 6.20
CA HIS A 14 -5.44 -12.73 6.13
C HIS A 14 -4.13 -11.95 5.97
N PHE A 15 -2.97 -12.54 6.27
CA PHE A 15 -1.66 -11.90 6.06
C PHE A 15 -1.17 -11.96 4.61
N PHE A 16 -1.69 -12.89 3.80
CA PHE A 16 -1.12 -13.15 2.46
C PHE A 16 -1.83 -12.40 1.33
N VAL A 17 -3.06 -11.95 1.52
CA VAL A 17 -3.81 -11.23 0.50
C VAL A 17 -4.68 -10.15 1.15
N PRO A 18 -4.56 -8.87 0.75
CA PRO A 18 -5.47 -7.84 1.22
C PRO A 18 -6.91 -8.16 0.75
N ASN A 19 -7.89 -8.04 1.64
CA ASN A 19 -9.30 -8.42 1.35
C ASN A 19 -9.93 -7.58 0.25
N ASN A 20 -9.39 -6.38 0.00
CA ASN A 20 -10.04 -5.34 -0.77
C ASN A 20 -9.35 -5.10 -2.12
N ASN A 21 -10.15 -5.04 -3.18
CA ASN A 21 -9.69 -4.87 -4.55
C ASN A 21 -8.89 -3.58 -4.78
N HIS A 22 -9.12 -2.52 -3.99
CA HIS A 22 -8.40 -1.26 -4.16
C HIS A 22 -7.00 -1.27 -3.50
N TRP A 23 -6.87 -1.85 -2.29
CA TRP A 23 -5.58 -2.03 -1.62
C TRP A 23 -4.65 -2.95 -2.40
N LEU A 24 -5.18 -4.02 -2.99
CA LEU A 24 -4.41 -4.90 -3.87
C LEU A 24 -3.87 -4.14 -5.10
N ARG A 25 -4.65 -3.24 -5.69
CA ARG A 25 -4.19 -2.45 -6.84
C ARG A 25 -3.08 -1.48 -6.46
N ARG A 26 -3.20 -0.80 -5.31
CA ARG A 26 -2.12 0.04 -4.77
C ARG A 26 -0.85 -0.76 -4.53
N LEU A 27 -0.99 -1.97 -3.96
CA LEU A 27 0.11 -2.90 -3.76
C LEU A 27 0.81 -3.22 -5.08
N ILE A 28 0.06 -3.62 -6.12
CA ILE A 28 0.60 -3.94 -7.45
C ILE A 28 1.34 -2.73 -8.04
N LEU A 29 0.78 -1.52 -7.92
CA LEU A 29 1.44 -0.30 -8.41
C LEU A 29 2.77 -0.07 -7.71
N VAL A 30 2.78 -0.11 -6.37
CA VAL A 30 4.00 0.07 -5.56
C VAL A 30 5.05 -0.98 -5.91
N PHE A 31 4.67 -2.26 -5.97
CA PHE A 31 5.57 -3.34 -6.36
C PHE A 31 6.12 -3.18 -7.78
N GLY A 32 5.36 -2.59 -8.70
CA GLY A 32 5.86 -2.28 -10.04
C GLY A 32 7.09 -1.37 -10.03
N PHE A 33 7.08 -0.31 -9.21
CA PHE A 33 8.23 0.58 -9.06
C PHE A 33 9.40 -0.10 -8.37
N ILE A 34 9.14 -0.86 -7.30
CA ILE A 34 10.17 -1.62 -6.56
C ILE A 34 10.86 -2.63 -7.50
N LEU A 35 10.08 -3.38 -8.28
CA LEU A 35 10.62 -4.36 -9.22
C LEU A 35 11.40 -3.69 -10.35
N PHE A 36 10.93 -2.55 -10.84
CA PHE A 36 11.64 -1.78 -11.86
C PHE A 36 13.04 -1.37 -11.36
N ASP A 37 13.13 -0.81 -10.16
CA ASP A 37 14.40 -0.45 -9.52
C ASP A 37 15.30 -1.68 -9.36
N TYR A 38 14.76 -2.74 -8.77
CA TYR A 38 15.45 -4.01 -8.58
C TYR A 38 16.04 -4.57 -9.87
N PHE A 39 15.24 -4.66 -10.94
CA PHE A 39 15.71 -5.19 -12.22
C PHE A 39 16.72 -4.27 -12.90
N SER A 40 16.53 -2.95 -12.80
CA SER A 40 17.50 -2.00 -13.33
C SER A 40 18.85 -2.17 -12.63
N THR A 41 18.86 -2.19 -11.29
CA THR A 41 20.08 -2.44 -10.51
C THR A 41 20.70 -3.79 -10.86
N LEU A 42 19.91 -4.86 -10.99
CA LEU A 42 20.44 -6.17 -11.37
C LEU A 42 21.13 -6.20 -12.75
N VAL A 43 20.62 -5.43 -13.71
CA VAL A 43 21.14 -5.43 -15.08
C VAL A 43 22.38 -4.54 -15.19
N PHE A 44 22.36 -3.38 -14.53
CA PHE A 44 23.38 -2.34 -14.71
C PHE A 44 24.47 -2.35 -13.63
N CYS A 45 24.18 -2.76 -12.39
CA CYS A 45 25.17 -2.80 -11.33
C CYS A 45 26.16 -3.94 -11.55
N ARG A 46 27.45 -3.59 -11.68
CA ARG A 46 28.56 -4.54 -11.85
C ARG A 46 29.31 -4.79 -10.56
N ALA A 47 29.30 -3.84 -9.63
CA ALA A 47 29.97 -3.95 -8.35
C ALA A 47 29.15 -3.27 -7.23
N PRO A 48 29.12 -3.81 -6.00
CA PRO A 48 28.37 -3.23 -4.89
C PRO A 48 28.69 -1.76 -4.59
N CYS A 49 29.92 -1.32 -4.86
CA CYS A 49 30.35 0.06 -4.63
C CYS A 49 29.66 1.10 -5.55
N GLU A 50 29.07 0.65 -6.66
CA GLU A 50 28.30 1.48 -7.58
C GLU A 50 26.91 1.81 -7.04
N GLU A 51 26.35 0.95 -6.18
CA GLU A 51 25.04 1.15 -5.56
C GLU A 51 25.11 2.30 -4.55
N ALA A 52 24.28 3.33 -4.75
CA ALA A 52 24.27 4.53 -3.92
C ALA A 52 23.66 4.27 -2.53
N ASN A 53 22.75 3.31 -2.41
CA ASN A 53 22.14 2.97 -1.14
C ASN A 53 23.10 2.17 -0.25
N LEU A 54 23.55 2.79 0.84
CA LEU A 54 24.49 2.19 1.79
C LEU A 54 24.00 0.86 2.38
N HIS A 55 22.70 0.73 2.63
CA HIS A 55 22.13 -0.52 3.15
C HIS A 55 22.14 -1.60 2.08
N ALA A 56 21.68 -1.30 0.86
CA ALA A 56 21.73 -2.25 -0.25
C ALA A 56 23.16 -2.73 -0.52
N ARG A 57 24.12 -1.80 -0.54
CA ARG A 57 25.55 -2.09 -0.68
C ARG A 57 26.03 -3.07 0.39
N PHE A 58 25.72 -2.82 1.67
CA PHE A 58 26.11 -3.71 2.76
C PHE A 58 25.62 -5.16 2.55
N PHE A 59 24.36 -5.33 2.12
CA PHE A 59 23.82 -6.65 1.82
C PHE A 59 24.50 -7.28 0.59
N MET A 60 24.74 -6.51 -0.46
CA MET A 60 25.41 -6.99 -1.68
C MET A 60 26.87 -7.39 -1.44
N GLU A 61 27.59 -6.68 -0.58
CA GLU A 61 28.95 -7.02 -0.16
C GLU A 61 28.97 -8.29 0.71
N SER A 62 27.98 -8.46 1.59
CA SER A 62 27.91 -9.59 2.52
C SER A 62 27.48 -10.89 1.86
N PHE A 63 26.56 -10.83 0.89
CA PHE A 63 25.88 -12.00 0.34
C PHE A 63 26.03 -12.14 -1.19
N GLY A 64 26.78 -11.25 -1.84
CA GLY A 64 26.88 -11.13 -3.29
C GLY A 64 25.76 -10.25 -3.89
N ILE A 65 26.02 -9.70 -5.08
CA ILE A 65 25.13 -8.74 -5.77
C ILE A 65 23.69 -9.23 -5.83
N HIS A 66 23.46 -10.40 -6.43
CA HIS A 66 22.11 -10.90 -6.67
C HIS A 66 21.36 -11.21 -5.36
N LEU A 67 21.94 -12.05 -4.52
CA LEU A 67 21.27 -12.53 -3.31
C LEU A 67 21.16 -11.44 -2.24
N GLY A 68 22.21 -10.62 -2.08
CA GLY A 68 22.19 -9.47 -1.18
C GLY A 68 21.13 -8.44 -1.57
N LEU A 69 21.06 -8.07 -2.86
CA LEU A 69 20.02 -7.15 -3.33
C LEU A 69 18.62 -7.73 -3.13
N THR A 70 18.40 -9.01 -3.44
CA THR A 70 17.11 -9.67 -3.20
C THR A 70 16.71 -9.65 -1.73
N ILE A 71 17.63 -9.98 -0.82
CA ILE A 71 17.36 -9.94 0.63
C ILE A 71 17.01 -8.53 1.07
N PHE A 72 17.79 -7.52 0.63
CA PHE A 72 17.54 -6.13 0.96
C PHE A 72 16.14 -5.67 0.49
N VAL A 73 15.79 -5.93 -0.77
CA VAL A 73 14.49 -5.55 -1.33
C VAL A 73 13.35 -6.23 -0.58
N LEU A 74 13.47 -7.52 -0.24
CA LEU A 74 12.46 -8.21 0.55
C LEU A 74 12.34 -7.60 1.95
N ALA A 75 13.46 -7.37 2.64
CA ALA A 75 13.47 -6.83 4.00
C ALA A 75 12.90 -5.41 4.06
N ALA A 76 13.27 -4.53 3.13
CA ALA A 76 12.83 -3.15 3.09
C ALA A 76 11.33 -3.01 2.78
N ASN A 77 10.78 -3.90 1.94
CA ASN A 77 9.39 -3.80 1.47
C ASN A 77 8.40 -4.67 2.26
N THR A 78 8.88 -5.62 3.05
CA THR A 78 8.02 -6.46 3.91
C THR A 78 7.16 -5.64 4.89
N PRO A 79 7.69 -4.60 5.59
CA PRO A 79 6.87 -3.77 6.47
C PRO A 79 5.71 -3.06 5.75
N ILE A 80 5.95 -2.57 4.52
CA ILE A 80 4.93 -1.91 3.69
C ILE A 80 3.82 -2.91 3.35
N TYR A 81 4.19 -4.12 2.94
CA TYR A 81 3.26 -5.19 2.63
C TYR A 81 2.40 -5.59 3.85
N ILE A 82 3.04 -5.75 5.02
CA ILE A 82 2.33 -6.11 6.27
C ILE A 82 1.36 -5.00 6.65
N LEU A 83 1.79 -3.73 6.61
CA LEU A 83 0.95 -2.59 7.00
C LEU A 83 -0.30 -2.49 6.12
N LEU A 84 -0.12 -2.56 4.80
CA LEU A 84 -1.22 -2.52 3.83
C LEU A 84 -2.20 -3.68 4.00
N THR A 85 -1.68 -4.86 4.29
CA THR A 85 -2.51 -6.04 4.48
C THR A 85 -3.31 -5.94 5.77
N LEU A 86 -2.68 -5.54 6.88
CA LEU A 86 -3.35 -5.33 8.17
C LEU A 86 -4.41 -4.24 8.10
N ASP A 87 -4.12 -3.11 7.46
CA ASP A 87 -5.08 -2.01 7.28
C ASP A 87 -6.34 -2.50 6.55
N SER A 88 -6.15 -3.30 5.49
CA SER A 88 -7.25 -3.85 4.70
C SER A 88 -8.21 -4.77 5.49
N HIS A 89 -7.77 -5.35 6.62
CA HIS A 89 -8.52 -6.33 7.40
C HIS A 89 -9.00 -5.82 8.76
N ILE A 90 -8.22 -4.95 9.42
CA ILE A 90 -8.42 -4.59 10.83
C ILE A 90 -9.08 -3.21 10.99
N VAL A 91 -8.81 -2.29 10.07
CA VAL A 91 -9.09 -0.87 10.29
C VAL A 91 -10.39 -0.48 9.60
N ARG A 92 -11.49 -0.42 10.37
CA ARG A 92 -12.78 0.14 9.93
C ARG A 92 -12.91 1.59 10.38
N LEU A 93 -12.31 2.51 9.63
CA LEU A 93 -12.44 3.95 9.90
C LEU A 93 -13.79 4.49 9.41
N PRO A 94 -14.32 5.55 10.04
CA PRO A 94 -15.42 6.33 9.48
C PRO A 94 -15.09 6.83 8.07
N PRO A 95 -16.04 6.87 7.11
CA PRO A 95 -15.75 7.13 5.71
C PRO A 95 -14.96 8.41 5.41
N ARG A 96 -15.19 9.50 6.16
CA ARG A 96 -14.46 10.76 5.99
C ARG A 96 -12.98 10.64 6.39
N ILE A 97 -12.70 9.90 7.46
CA ILE A 97 -11.33 9.69 7.95
C ILE A 97 -10.61 8.72 7.01
N ALA A 98 -11.31 7.67 6.54
CA ALA A 98 -10.77 6.73 5.56
C ALA A 98 -10.34 7.44 4.26
N ALA A 99 -11.18 8.32 3.72
CA ALA A 99 -10.85 9.08 2.50
C ALA A 99 -9.61 9.97 2.67
N ILE A 100 -9.47 10.64 3.83
CA ILE A 100 -8.29 11.46 4.13
C ILE A 100 -7.04 10.58 4.26
N ALA A 101 -7.15 9.48 5.01
CA ALA A 101 -6.05 8.53 5.18
C ALA A 101 -5.58 7.96 3.84
N GLU A 102 -6.49 7.56 2.95
CA GLU A 102 -6.18 7.06 1.61
C GLU A 102 -5.38 8.06 0.76
N ILE A 103 -5.70 9.36 0.84
CA ILE A 103 -4.96 10.43 0.14
C ILE A 103 -3.54 10.54 0.70
N PHE A 104 -3.40 10.58 2.04
CA PHE A 104 -2.07 10.64 2.66
C PHE A 104 -1.23 9.40 2.34
N THR A 105 -1.85 8.23 2.33
CA THR A 105 -1.19 6.98 1.94
C THR A 105 -0.71 7.04 0.48
N ASP A 106 -1.53 7.54 -0.45
CA ASP A 106 -1.09 7.69 -1.84
C ASP A 106 0.04 8.71 -2.01
N LEU A 107 -0.01 9.84 -1.29
CA LEU A 107 1.09 10.82 -1.32
C LEU A 107 2.38 10.22 -0.77
N ALA A 108 2.29 9.45 0.33
CA ALA A 108 3.43 8.77 0.91
C ALA A 108 4.01 7.73 -0.06
N PHE A 109 3.17 6.89 -0.67
CA PHE A 109 3.62 5.92 -1.67
C PHE A 109 4.19 6.58 -2.93
N ALA A 110 3.57 7.65 -3.41
CA ALA A 110 4.07 8.39 -4.55
C ALA A 110 5.48 8.91 -4.29
N TRP A 111 5.70 9.59 -3.17
CA TRP A 111 6.96 10.28 -2.93
C TRP A 111 8.07 9.37 -2.42
N PHE A 112 7.78 8.56 -1.39
CA PHE A 112 8.77 7.78 -0.66
C PHE A 112 8.97 6.37 -1.20
N VAL A 113 8.06 5.86 -2.01
CA VAL A 113 8.21 4.51 -2.57
C VAL A 113 8.40 4.59 -4.07
N ALA A 114 7.39 5.00 -4.82
CA ALA A 114 7.45 5.07 -6.27
C ALA A 114 8.51 6.06 -6.75
N GLY A 115 8.56 7.27 -6.19
CA GLY A 115 9.54 8.29 -6.52
C GLY A 115 10.98 7.84 -6.25
N LEU A 116 11.26 7.35 -5.04
CA LEU A 116 12.61 6.88 -4.68
C LEU A 116 13.07 5.70 -5.54
N HIS A 117 12.21 4.70 -5.76
CA HIS A 117 12.54 3.55 -6.61
C HIS A 117 12.66 3.94 -8.09
N PHE A 118 11.86 4.88 -8.57
CA PHE A 118 12.01 5.38 -9.93
C PHE A 118 13.34 6.15 -10.09
N ASP A 119 13.71 7.00 -9.13
CA ASP A 119 15.02 7.66 -9.11
C ASP A 119 16.16 6.63 -9.10
N GLY A 120 16.16 5.69 -8.15
CA GLY A 120 17.14 4.61 -8.09
C GLY A 120 17.25 3.84 -9.40
N GLY A 121 16.13 3.34 -9.91
CA GLY A 121 16.12 2.50 -11.11
C GLY A 121 16.52 3.24 -12.37
N THR A 122 16.13 4.50 -12.53
CA THR A 122 16.52 5.29 -13.70
C THR A 122 17.94 5.87 -13.58
N SER A 123 18.53 5.92 -12.38
CA SER A 123 19.89 6.46 -12.17
C SER A 123 20.95 5.75 -12.99
N TRP A 124 20.73 4.46 -13.28
CA TRP A 124 21.64 3.61 -14.03
C TRP A 124 21.82 4.04 -15.50
N PHE A 125 20.82 4.68 -16.10
CA PHE A 125 20.82 4.96 -17.54
C PHE A 125 20.32 6.37 -17.89
N TRP A 126 19.77 7.12 -16.94
CA TRP A 126 19.26 8.46 -17.16
C TRP A 126 19.96 9.49 -16.28
N SER A 127 20.77 10.34 -16.93
CA SER A 127 21.59 11.39 -16.31
C SER A 127 20.81 12.63 -15.83
N ALA A 128 19.49 12.53 -15.64
CA ALA A 128 18.70 13.62 -15.10
C ALA A 128 18.98 13.85 -13.59
N PRO A 129 18.72 15.05 -13.05
CA PRO A 129 18.83 15.29 -11.61
C PRO A 129 17.88 14.39 -10.80
N SER A 130 18.33 13.93 -9.62
CA SER A 130 17.55 13.02 -8.76
C SER A 130 16.16 13.56 -8.43
N PHE A 131 16.07 14.85 -8.10
CA PHE A 131 14.78 15.49 -7.80
C PHE A 131 13.79 15.39 -8.97
N LEU A 132 14.27 15.54 -10.21
CA LEU A 132 13.43 15.43 -11.40
C LEU A 132 12.95 13.99 -11.61
N ARG A 133 13.84 13.00 -11.48
CA ARG A 133 13.51 11.58 -11.61
C ARG A 133 12.51 11.16 -10.53
N GLN A 134 12.76 11.50 -9.28
CA GLN A 134 11.85 11.22 -8.17
C GLN A 134 10.47 11.86 -8.37
N SER A 135 10.44 13.15 -8.77
CA SER A 135 9.18 13.86 -9.02
C SER A 135 8.37 13.22 -10.14
N LEU A 136 9.03 12.75 -11.21
CA LEU A 136 8.38 12.03 -12.29
C LEU A 136 7.86 10.66 -11.84
N GLY A 137 8.63 9.91 -11.07
CA GLY A 137 8.16 8.65 -10.47
C GLY A 137 6.92 8.85 -9.59
N ALA A 138 6.92 9.88 -8.75
CA ALA A 138 5.77 10.25 -7.93
C ALA A 138 4.55 10.65 -8.78
N ALA A 139 4.74 11.48 -9.80
CA ALA A 139 3.67 11.88 -10.72
C ALA A 139 3.09 10.69 -11.48
N LEU A 140 3.94 9.78 -11.96
CA LEU A 140 3.53 8.53 -12.60
C LEU A 140 2.70 7.67 -11.67
N TYR A 141 3.10 7.51 -10.40
CA TYR A 141 2.31 6.78 -9.43
C TYR A 141 0.92 7.40 -9.25
N ILE A 142 0.83 8.72 -9.00
CA ILE A 142 -0.47 9.40 -8.80
C ILE A 142 -1.37 9.27 -10.02
N PHE A 143 -0.81 9.44 -11.22
CA PHE A 143 -1.55 9.27 -12.47
C PHE A 143 -2.12 7.86 -12.60
N ASN A 144 -1.31 6.83 -12.35
CA ASN A 144 -1.74 5.44 -12.40
C ASN A 144 -2.72 5.11 -11.27
N ALA A 145 -2.52 5.63 -10.06
CA ALA A 145 -3.43 5.45 -8.95
C ALA A 145 -4.82 6.03 -9.28
N PHE A 146 -4.88 7.22 -9.88
CA PHE A 146 -6.14 7.82 -10.30
C PHE A 146 -6.90 6.98 -11.34
N ILE A 147 -6.19 6.37 -12.30
CA ILE A 147 -6.79 5.54 -13.35
C ILE A 147 -7.23 4.18 -12.82
N PHE A 148 -6.36 3.51 -12.06
CA PHE A 148 -6.53 2.10 -11.73
C PHE A 148 -7.15 1.89 -10.35
N VAL A 149 -6.94 2.78 -9.40
CA VAL A 149 -7.45 2.65 -8.02
C VAL A 149 -8.76 3.43 -7.92
N LYS A 150 -9.88 2.72 -7.98
CA LYS A 150 -11.18 3.35 -7.73
C LYS A 150 -11.24 3.80 -6.26
N PRO A 151 -11.65 5.05 -5.97
CA PRO A 151 -11.80 5.51 -4.59
C PRO A 151 -12.79 4.63 -3.85
N HIS A 152 -12.56 4.41 -2.56
CA HIS A 152 -13.46 3.63 -1.72
C HIS A 152 -14.87 4.24 -1.78
N LYS A 153 -15.81 3.51 -2.39
CA LYS A 153 -17.23 3.86 -2.28
C LYS A 153 -17.70 3.34 -0.93
N PRO A 154 -18.05 4.20 0.05
CA PRO A 154 -18.65 3.72 1.27
C PRO A 154 -19.92 2.97 0.89
N PHE A 155 -20.01 1.70 1.29
CA PHE A 155 -21.23 0.93 1.19
C PHE A 155 -22.21 1.58 2.18
N TYR A 156 -23.08 2.45 1.68
CA TYR A 156 -24.25 2.87 2.44
C TYR A 156 -25.11 1.61 2.60
N ASP A 157 -24.99 0.96 3.75
CA ASP A 157 -25.91 -0.09 4.15
C ASP A 157 -27.27 0.60 4.31
N ASN A 158 -28.10 0.52 3.25
CA ASN A 158 -29.48 1.01 3.24
C ASN A 158 -30.35 0.05 4.05
N LYS A 159 -30.01 -0.16 5.31
CA LYS A 159 -30.76 -0.96 6.28
C LYS A 159 -31.13 -0.05 7.44
N GLY A 160 -32.16 0.76 7.24
CA GLY A 160 -32.70 1.60 8.31
C GLY A 160 -34.01 2.33 8.04
N SER A 161 -34.46 2.48 6.79
CA SER A 161 -35.74 3.17 6.52
C SER A 161 -36.99 2.27 6.61
N VAL A 162 -36.89 1.08 7.20
CA VAL A 162 -38.03 0.16 7.36
C VAL A 162 -38.15 -0.29 8.82
N ARG A 163 -38.74 0.56 9.66
CA ARG A 163 -39.68 0.23 10.77
C ARG A 163 -39.92 1.44 11.67
N ASN A 164 -40.65 2.42 11.15
CA ASN A 164 -41.53 3.24 11.99
C ASN A 164 -42.98 2.88 11.64
N ARG A 165 -43.47 1.79 12.23
CA ARG A 165 -44.89 1.55 12.41
C ARG A 165 -45.08 1.15 13.87
N ALA A 166 -45.21 2.17 14.71
CA ALA A 166 -45.75 2.05 16.07
C ALA A 166 -47.30 2.15 15.99
N PRO A 167 -48.02 1.68 17.03
CA PRO A 167 -49.30 1.00 16.91
C PRO A 167 -50.48 1.96 16.81
N HIS A 168 -51.42 1.67 15.90
CA HIS A 168 -52.76 2.23 16.01
C HIS A 168 -53.52 1.49 17.12
N THR A 169 -53.72 2.21 18.21
CA THR A 169 -54.69 1.95 19.25
C THR A 169 -56.10 1.92 18.67
N ASN A 170 -56.87 0.89 19.00
CA ASN A 170 -58.32 0.87 18.82
C ASN A 170 -58.97 1.90 19.76
N PRO A 171 -60.09 2.50 19.33
CA PRO A 171 -61.21 2.69 20.24
C PRO A 171 -62.53 2.19 19.65
N ILE A 172 -63.21 1.37 20.45
CA ILE A 172 -64.65 1.41 20.78
C ILE A 172 -65.64 1.43 19.59
N ILE A 173 -66.33 0.31 19.40
CA ILE A 173 -67.67 0.27 18.81
C ILE A 173 -68.64 0.06 19.99
N LEU A 174 -69.71 0.85 20.00
CA LEU A 174 -70.82 0.86 20.97
C LEU A 174 -71.44 -0.53 21.21
#